data_AF-A0A6J2ACP0-F1
#
_entry.id   AF-A0A6J2ACP0-F1
#
_cell.length_a   1.000
_cell.length_b   1.000
_cell.length_c   1.000
_cell.angle_alpha   90.00
_cell.angle_beta   90.00
_cell.angle_gamma   90.00
#
_symmetry.space_group_name_H-M   'P 1'
#
loop_
_entity.id
_entity.type
_entity.pdbx_description
1 polymer ?
#
loop_
_entity_poly.entity_id
_entity_poly.type
_entity_poly.pdbx_seq_one_letter_code
_entity_poly.pdbx_strand_id
1 'polypeptide(L)'
;MEIAQPRDLERYLSLAKRRHGELCRQKRIFNARNRIIGGDTDAWDAQVHDQKIKEATEKARHETFAAEMRQNDKITCILEGRERRDRKSLCKAINDFQQTFQKPETRREFDLSDPLALRKDLPARQSDNDIRNTVSGMQKFMGEDLNFHERKKFQEEQNREWSLQQQRERESARAHQRCAEGLYFKTRLQFDETAKHLQNLESATRKAVCAAVKEFNRNQDSDIYLNGHPALLWHPVLVSLLCHLSELILIKTRSWHSLRATIIMLMIGAPDTSLLSKLCGTSSQTLHLRPFAPPVPSLALLQAL
;
A
#
# COMPACT_ATOMS: atom_id res chain seq x y z
N MET A 1 85.10 52.20 -134.13
CA MET A 1 84.68 51.56 -132.86
C MET A 1 83.56 52.42 -132.30
N GLU A 2 82.31 52.07 -132.57
CA GLU A 2 81.17 52.80 -132.00
C GLU A 2 81.12 52.54 -130.49
N ILE A 3 81.19 53.62 -129.71
CA ILE A 3 81.19 53.57 -128.23
C ILE A 3 79.73 53.46 -127.78
N ALA A 4 79.30 52.27 -127.38
CA ALA A 4 77.95 52.01 -126.90
C ALA A 4 77.66 52.81 -125.60
N GLN A 5 76.55 53.55 -125.56
CA GLN A 5 76.13 54.33 -124.40
C GLN A 5 75.51 53.42 -123.30
N PRO A 6 75.55 53.80 -122.02
CA PRO A 6 75.04 52.97 -120.91
C PRO A 6 73.56 52.55 -121.06
N ARG A 7 72.73 53.45 -121.62
CA ARG A 7 71.32 53.20 -121.94
C ARG A 7 71.12 52.12 -123.01
N ASP A 8 72.06 52.00 -123.94
CA ASP A 8 72.03 50.97 -124.96
C ASP A 8 72.46 49.62 -124.39
N LEU A 9 73.40 49.59 -123.45
CA LEU A 9 73.79 48.38 -122.73
C LEU A 9 72.62 47.78 -121.92
N GLU A 10 71.85 48.62 -121.21
CA GLU A 10 70.62 48.18 -120.52
C GLU A 10 69.55 47.65 -121.49
N ARG A 11 69.40 48.27 -122.66
CA ARG A 11 68.55 47.76 -123.76
C ARG A 11 69.04 46.42 -124.29
N TYR A 12 70.34 46.24 -124.49
CA TYR A 12 70.91 44.97 -124.92
C TYR A 12 70.74 43.87 -123.88
N LEU A 13 70.91 44.17 -122.58
CA LEU A 13 70.70 43.21 -121.50
C LEU A 13 69.22 42.80 -121.35
N SER A 14 68.30 43.74 -121.45
CA SER A 14 66.86 43.45 -121.41
C SER A 14 66.40 42.65 -122.64
N LEU A 15 66.91 42.99 -123.84
CA LEU A 15 66.68 42.21 -125.06
C LEU A 15 67.30 40.81 -124.98
N ALA A 16 68.50 40.68 -124.41
CA ALA A 16 69.16 39.39 -124.20
C ALA A 16 68.38 38.52 -123.20
N LYS A 17 67.91 39.08 -122.08
CA LYS A 17 67.02 38.39 -121.11
C LYS A 17 65.73 37.92 -121.77
N ARG A 18 65.10 38.75 -122.61
CA ARG A 18 63.89 38.40 -123.35
C ARG A 18 64.15 37.29 -124.36
N ARG A 19 65.22 37.40 -125.16
CA ARG A 19 65.63 36.36 -126.12
C ARG A 19 65.95 35.04 -125.41
N HIS A 20 66.66 35.09 -124.29
CA HIS A 20 66.97 33.92 -123.47
C HIS A 20 65.70 33.28 -122.89
N GLY A 21 64.78 34.09 -122.35
CA GLY A 21 63.47 33.62 -121.88
C GLY A 21 62.62 32.97 -122.97
N GLU A 22 62.60 33.56 -124.17
CA GLU A 22 61.92 32.99 -125.34
C GLU A 22 62.56 31.66 -125.78
N LEU A 23 63.90 31.55 -125.80
CA LEU A 23 64.59 30.28 -126.09
C LEU A 23 64.25 29.20 -125.04
N CYS A 24 64.21 29.54 -123.75
CA CYS A 24 63.80 28.63 -122.67
C CYS A 24 62.31 28.24 -122.75
N ARG A 25 61.44 29.11 -123.29
CA ARG A 25 60.03 28.82 -123.54
C ARG A 25 59.84 27.92 -124.75
N GLN A 26 60.51 28.21 -125.86
CA GLN A 26 60.46 27.41 -127.09
C GLN A 26 60.90 25.96 -126.85
N LYS A 27 61.97 25.74 -126.07
CA LYS A 27 62.41 24.41 -125.65
C LYS A 27 61.31 23.58 -124.95
N ARG A 28 60.36 24.24 -124.26
CA ARG A 28 59.22 23.58 -123.60
C ARG A 28 58.04 23.37 -124.56
N ILE A 29 57.76 24.33 -125.44
CA ILE A 29 56.60 24.31 -126.37
C ILE A 29 56.80 23.30 -127.51
N PHE A 30 58.01 23.21 -128.06
CA PHE A 30 58.31 22.35 -129.21
C PHE A 30 58.61 20.89 -128.83
N ASN A 31 58.79 20.58 -127.55
CA ASN A 31 58.92 19.20 -127.07
C ASN A 31 57.52 18.62 -126.78
N ALA A 32 57.01 17.77 -127.68
CA ALA A 32 55.67 17.19 -127.56
C ALA A 32 55.46 16.36 -126.29
N ARG A 33 56.50 15.69 -125.77
CA ARG A 33 56.43 14.86 -124.56
C ARG A 33 56.27 15.72 -123.30
N ASN A 34 57.06 16.78 -123.18
CA ASN A 34 56.96 17.73 -122.06
C ASN A 34 55.64 18.51 -122.06
N ARG A 35 54.97 18.62 -123.21
CA ARG A 35 53.64 19.26 -123.33
C ARG A 35 52.50 18.37 -122.84
N ILE A 36 52.62 17.05 -123.03
CA ILE A 36 51.56 16.09 -122.69
C ILE A 36 51.74 15.55 -121.26
N ILE A 37 52.97 15.27 -120.81
CA ILE A 37 53.29 14.61 -119.53
C ILE A 37 54.46 15.31 -118.81
N GLY A 38 54.62 16.63 -119.03
CA GLY A 38 55.68 17.38 -118.37
C GLY A 38 55.40 17.64 -116.91
N GLY A 39 56.40 17.41 -116.07
CA GLY A 39 56.40 17.73 -114.65
C GLY A 39 57.83 17.83 -114.13
N ASP A 40 57.98 18.48 -112.99
CA ASP A 40 59.26 18.61 -112.30
C ASP A 40 59.38 17.47 -111.29
N THR A 41 60.10 16.41 -111.68
CA THR A 41 60.28 15.20 -110.85
C THR A 41 61.00 15.53 -109.54
N ASP A 42 61.97 16.44 -109.60
CA ASP A 42 62.78 16.81 -108.45
C ASP A 42 61.94 17.61 -107.43
N ALA A 43 61.01 18.45 -107.92
CA ALA A 43 60.04 19.14 -107.06
C ALA A 43 59.02 18.19 -106.43
N TRP A 44 58.56 17.16 -107.15
CA TRP A 44 57.68 16.14 -106.57
C TRP A 44 58.39 15.29 -105.54
N ASP A 45 59.65 14.90 -105.78
CA ASP A 45 60.46 14.17 -104.82
C ASP A 45 60.69 15.00 -103.55
N ALA A 46 60.94 16.32 -103.68
CA ALA A 46 61.02 17.24 -102.55
C ALA A 46 59.69 17.35 -101.78
N GLN A 47 58.54 17.43 -102.47
CA GLN A 47 57.22 17.44 -101.82
C GLN A 47 56.92 16.15 -101.07
N VAL A 48 57.25 14.99 -101.66
CA VAL A 48 57.10 13.68 -101.00
C VAL A 48 58.03 13.58 -99.79
N HIS A 49 59.25 14.10 -99.88
CA HIS A 49 60.17 14.15 -98.75
C HIS A 49 59.62 15.04 -97.61
N ASP A 50 59.14 16.24 -97.92
CA ASP A 50 58.52 17.13 -96.94
C ASP A 50 57.29 16.52 -96.29
N GLN A 51 56.46 15.81 -97.07
CA GLN A 51 55.30 15.08 -96.55
C GLN A 51 55.72 13.97 -95.58
N LYS A 52 56.75 13.19 -95.91
CA LYS A 52 57.31 12.16 -95.01
C LYS A 52 57.87 12.75 -93.73
N ILE A 53 58.54 13.91 -93.80
CA ILE A 53 58.99 14.63 -92.59
C ILE A 53 57.79 15.00 -91.74
N LYS A 54 56.75 15.61 -92.33
CA LYS A 54 55.53 16.00 -91.59
C LYS A 54 54.89 14.80 -90.89
N GLU A 55 54.67 13.73 -91.62
CA GLU A 55 54.11 12.48 -91.08
C GLU A 55 54.96 11.92 -89.94
N ALA A 56 56.29 11.90 -90.09
CA ALA A 56 57.19 11.45 -89.04
C ALA A 56 57.13 12.36 -87.80
N THR A 57 57.05 13.68 -87.97
CA THR A 57 56.95 14.62 -86.86
C THR A 57 55.61 14.54 -86.14
N GLU A 58 54.50 14.37 -86.87
CA GLU A 58 53.18 14.16 -86.29
C GLU A 58 53.10 12.83 -85.55
N LYS A 59 53.64 11.76 -86.15
CA LYS A 59 53.74 10.45 -85.49
C LYS A 59 54.53 10.53 -84.20
N ALA A 60 55.70 11.19 -84.21
CA ALA A 60 56.50 11.39 -83.00
C ALA A 60 55.73 12.17 -81.92
N ARG A 61 54.97 13.21 -82.30
CA ARG A 61 54.10 13.95 -81.37
C ARG A 61 52.98 13.09 -80.79
N HIS A 62 52.33 12.27 -81.62
CA HIS A 62 51.30 11.35 -81.14
C HIS A 62 51.88 10.29 -80.19
N GLU A 63 53.09 9.80 -80.47
CA GLU A 63 53.79 8.87 -79.59
C GLU A 63 54.15 9.49 -78.24
N THR A 64 54.59 10.76 -78.20
CA THR A 64 54.84 11.48 -76.95
C THR A 64 53.57 11.67 -76.13
N PHE A 65 52.48 12.11 -76.76
CA PHE A 65 51.20 12.25 -76.05
C PHE A 65 50.65 10.91 -75.56
N ALA A 66 50.78 9.85 -76.35
CA ALA A 66 50.39 8.51 -75.93
C ALA A 66 51.24 8.01 -74.74
N ALA A 67 52.53 8.37 -74.69
CA ALA A 67 53.40 8.04 -73.55
C ALA A 67 53.01 8.81 -72.29
N GLU A 68 52.70 10.12 -72.40
CA GLU A 68 52.20 10.94 -71.31
C GLU A 68 50.86 10.43 -70.77
N MET A 69 49.94 10.04 -71.66
CA MET A 69 48.65 9.46 -71.27
C MET A 69 48.84 8.18 -70.44
N ARG A 70 49.72 7.27 -70.88
CA ARG A 70 50.06 6.05 -70.10
C ARG A 70 50.66 6.36 -68.73
N GLN A 71 51.48 7.41 -68.62
CA GLN A 71 52.04 7.86 -67.34
C GLN A 71 50.94 8.40 -66.42
N ASN A 72 50.05 9.25 -66.95
CA ASN A 72 48.95 9.84 -66.20
C ASN A 72 47.95 8.78 -65.73
N ASP A 73 47.63 7.79 -66.56
CA ASP A 73 46.78 6.65 -66.18
C ASP A 73 47.40 5.88 -65.01
N LYS A 74 48.72 5.60 -65.08
CA LYS A 74 49.45 4.93 -64.01
C LYS A 74 49.42 5.73 -62.71
N ILE A 75 49.64 7.04 -62.78
CA ILE A 75 49.57 7.94 -61.61
C ILE A 75 48.17 7.90 -61.00
N THR A 76 47.14 7.96 -61.84
CA THR A 76 45.73 7.93 -61.41
C THR A 76 45.40 6.65 -60.66
N CYS A 77 45.78 5.48 -61.18
CA CYS A 77 45.58 4.21 -60.49
C CYS A 77 46.29 4.14 -59.13
N ILE A 78 47.50 4.72 -59.02
CA ILE A 78 48.24 4.75 -57.76
C ILE A 78 47.53 5.65 -56.73
N LEU A 79 47.06 6.83 -57.17
CA LEU A 79 46.35 7.77 -56.30
C LEU A 79 45.02 7.20 -55.82
N GLU A 80 44.25 6.58 -56.69
CA GLU A 80 43.00 5.89 -56.33
C GLU A 80 43.26 4.77 -55.33
N GLY A 81 44.32 3.99 -55.53
CA GLY A 81 44.73 2.94 -54.59
C GLY A 81 45.12 3.47 -53.20
N ARG A 82 45.72 4.67 -53.13
CA ARG A 82 46.02 5.36 -51.86
C ARG A 82 44.74 5.83 -51.19
N GLU A 83 43.90 6.57 -51.91
CA GLU A 83 42.62 7.06 -51.40
C GLU A 83 41.75 5.92 -50.85
N ARG A 84 41.68 4.79 -51.58
CA ARG A 84 40.92 3.61 -51.14
C ARG A 84 41.46 3.02 -49.84
N ARG A 85 42.78 3.01 -49.64
CA ARG A 85 43.40 2.54 -48.38
C ARG A 85 43.12 3.52 -47.24
N ASP A 86 43.26 4.82 -47.49
CA ASP A 86 43.03 5.86 -46.49
C ASP A 86 41.57 5.85 -46.03
N ARG A 87 40.63 5.73 -46.98
CA ARG A 87 39.20 5.57 -46.67
C ARG A 87 38.93 4.33 -45.82
N LYS A 88 39.53 3.19 -46.15
CA LYS A 88 39.41 1.96 -45.34
C LYS A 88 39.97 2.15 -43.93
N SER A 89 41.14 2.78 -43.80
CA SER A 89 41.78 3.06 -42.52
C SER A 89 40.92 3.98 -41.66
N LEU A 90 40.37 5.04 -42.25
CA LEU A 90 39.46 5.97 -41.58
C LEU A 90 38.18 5.27 -41.12
N CYS A 91 37.52 4.51 -41.99
CA CYS A 91 36.33 3.75 -41.62
C CYS A 91 36.60 2.76 -40.48
N LYS A 92 37.78 2.10 -40.50
CA LYS A 92 38.20 1.21 -39.42
C LYS A 92 38.38 1.98 -38.11
N ALA A 93 39.12 3.09 -38.12
CA ALA A 93 39.34 3.91 -36.93
C ALA A 93 38.03 4.45 -36.33
N ILE A 94 37.08 4.87 -37.18
CA ILE A 94 35.75 5.30 -36.74
C ILE A 94 34.99 4.15 -36.07
N ASN A 95 35.00 2.97 -36.68
CA ASN A 95 34.32 1.81 -36.13
C ASN A 95 34.94 1.37 -34.80
N ASP A 96 36.28 1.32 -34.73
CA ASP A 96 37.02 1.00 -33.51
C ASP A 96 36.69 1.99 -32.38
N PHE A 97 36.60 3.30 -32.71
CA PHE A 97 36.19 4.33 -31.76
C PHE A 97 34.74 4.15 -31.28
N GLN A 98 33.81 3.90 -32.20
CA GLN A 98 32.40 3.65 -31.88
C GLN A 98 32.24 2.42 -30.98
N GLN A 99 32.93 1.32 -31.29
CA GLN A 99 32.89 0.11 -30.48
C GLN A 99 33.52 0.29 -29.09
N THR A 100 34.54 1.13 -28.97
CA THR A 100 35.25 1.33 -27.70
C THR A 100 34.51 2.30 -26.79
N PHE A 101 34.04 3.42 -27.33
CA PHE A 101 33.56 4.57 -26.53
C PHE A 101 32.06 4.85 -26.68
N GLN A 102 31.39 4.32 -27.71
CA GLN A 102 29.98 4.60 -27.99
C GLN A 102 29.10 3.36 -27.76
N LYS A 103 29.50 2.50 -26.83
CA LYS A 103 28.69 1.34 -26.44
C LYS A 103 27.34 1.81 -25.87
N PRO A 104 26.24 1.07 -26.10
CA PRO A 104 24.96 1.39 -25.47
C PRO A 104 25.04 1.42 -23.95
N GLU A 105 25.83 0.51 -23.37
CA GLU A 105 26.05 0.34 -21.94
C GLU A 105 26.71 1.55 -21.27
N THR A 106 27.52 2.31 -22.01
CA THR A 106 28.26 3.48 -21.49
C THR A 106 27.44 4.77 -21.60
N ARG A 107 26.19 4.71 -22.06
CA ARG A 107 25.30 5.87 -22.13
C ARG A 107 24.85 6.29 -20.75
N ARG A 108 24.64 7.61 -20.57
CA ARG A 108 24.18 8.20 -19.31
C ARG A 108 22.83 7.66 -18.84
N GLU A 109 21.94 7.35 -19.77
CA GLU A 109 20.57 6.87 -19.54
C GLU A 109 20.39 5.37 -19.82
N PHE A 110 21.50 4.61 -19.79
CA PHE A 110 21.43 3.16 -20.01
C PHE A 110 20.63 2.45 -18.93
N ASP A 111 20.68 2.93 -17.69
CA ASP A 111 19.87 2.45 -16.57
C ASP A 111 18.36 2.44 -16.88
N LEU A 112 17.87 3.45 -17.62
CA LEU A 112 16.46 3.56 -18.03
C LEU A 112 16.09 2.65 -19.21
N SER A 113 17.07 2.31 -20.05
CA SER A 113 16.86 1.56 -21.29
C SER A 113 17.36 0.12 -21.24
N ASP A 114 17.87 -0.31 -20.08
CA ASP A 114 18.38 -1.65 -19.87
C ASP A 114 17.25 -2.69 -19.97
N PRO A 115 17.31 -3.64 -20.92
CA PRO A 115 16.29 -4.68 -21.06
C PRO A 115 16.19 -5.59 -19.83
N LEU A 116 17.20 -5.61 -18.97
CA LEU A 116 17.23 -6.39 -17.74
C LEU A 116 16.95 -5.56 -16.49
N ALA A 117 16.58 -4.27 -16.62
CA ALA A 117 16.33 -3.37 -15.48
C ALA A 117 15.38 -3.98 -14.45
N LEU A 118 14.21 -4.48 -14.90
CA LEU A 118 13.20 -5.08 -14.03
C LEU A 118 13.69 -6.33 -13.27
N ARG A 119 14.71 -7.02 -13.77
CA ARG A 119 15.30 -8.19 -13.08
C ARG A 119 16.35 -7.79 -12.06
N LYS A 120 17.02 -6.66 -12.27
CA LYS A 120 18.03 -6.10 -11.36
C LYS A 120 17.38 -5.33 -10.22
N ASP A 121 16.22 -4.73 -10.48
CA ASP A 121 15.49 -3.94 -9.50
C ASP A 121 15.02 -4.78 -8.31
N LEU A 122 15.14 -4.19 -7.12
CA LEU A 122 14.65 -4.77 -5.89
C LEU A 122 13.15 -4.49 -5.74
N PRO A 123 12.37 -5.40 -5.13
CA PRO A 123 10.98 -5.15 -4.80
C PRO A 123 10.81 -3.85 -3.99
N ALA A 124 9.69 -3.15 -4.20
CA ALA A 124 9.41 -1.88 -3.55
C ALA A 124 9.34 -1.99 -2.01
N ARG A 125 8.85 -3.13 -1.48
CA ARG A 125 8.84 -3.49 -0.06
C ARG A 125 9.39 -4.91 0.07
N GLN A 126 10.57 -5.06 0.66
CA GLN A 126 11.19 -6.38 0.88
C GLN A 126 10.82 -6.98 2.25
N SER A 127 10.74 -6.13 3.28
CA SER A 127 10.39 -6.50 4.65
C SER A 127 9.70 -5.32 5.35
N ASP A 128 8.92 -5.57 6.39
CA ASP A 128 8.25 -4.51 7.15
C ASP A 128 9.19 -3.69 8.01
N ASN A 129 10.37 -4.23 8.32
CA ASN A 129 11.41 -3.56 9.10
C ASN A 129 12.50 -2.94 8.23
N ASP A 130 12.29 -2.86 6.91
CA ASP A 130 13.20 -2.18 6.00
C ASP A 130 13.21 -0.67 6.28
N ILE A 131 14.42 -0.11 6.43
CA ILE A 131 14.67 1.31 6.66
C ILE A 131 14.18 2.16 5.47
N ARG A 132 14.12 1.58 4.27
CA ARG A 132 13.60 2.24 3.06
C ARG A 132 12.10 2.52 3.11
N ASN A 133 11.34 1.84 3.98
CA ASN A 133 9.90 2.05 4.14
C ASN A 133 9.62 3.29 4.99
N THR A 134 9.96 4.45 4.45
CA THR A 134 9.59 5.73 5.05
C THR A 134 8.11 6.02 4.86
N VAL A 135 7.55 6.91 5.69
CA VAL A 135 6.14 7.34 5.60
C VAL A 135 5.82 7.96 4.23
N SER A 136 6.75 8.71 3.65
CA SER A 136 6.57 9.32 2.32
C SER A 136 6.57 8.32 1.17
N GLY A 137 7.21 7.15 1.33
CA GLY A 137 7.24 6.10 0.31
C GLY A 137 5.92 5.37 0.12
N MET A 138 4.96 5.53 1.04
CA MET A 138 3.62 4.93 1.00
C MET A 138 3.62 3.40 0.81
N GLN A 139 4.72 2.72 1.13
CA GLN A 139 4.84 1.26 1.00
C GLN A 139 4.29 0.52 2.22
N LYS A 140 4.31 1.17 3.40
CA LYS A 140 3.85 0.61 4.68
C LYS A 140 2.90 1.59 5.35
N PHE A 141 1.74 1.10 5.74
CA PHE A 141 0.73 1.88 6.46
C PHE A 141 0.58 1.38 7.89
N MET A 142 0.49 2.31 8.84
CA MET A 142 0.32 1.98 10.26
C MET A 142 -1.04 1.33 10.58
N GLY A 143 -2.02 1.47 9.69
CA GLY A 143 -3.33 0.81 9.82
C GLY A 143 -3.34 -0.64 9.34
N GLU A 144 -2.29 -1.10 8.65
CA GLU A 144 -2.14 -2.51 8.31
C GLU A 144 -1.79 -3.29 9.57
N ASP A 145 -2.63 -4.26 9.90
CA ASP A 145 -2.49 -5.07 11.08
C ASP A 145 -2.18 -6.52 10.72
N LEU A 146 -0.89 -6.82 10.71
CA LEU A 146 -0.37 -8.16 10.40
C LEU A 146 -0.66 -9.15 11.54
N ASN A 147 -0.81 -8.65 12.76
CA ASN A 147 -1.04 -9.46 13.97
C ASN A 147 -2.54 -9.63 14.29
N PHE A 148 -3.42 -9.38 13.30
CA PHE A 148 -4.87 -9.49 13.47
C PHE A 148 -5.28 -10.84 14.07
N HIS A 149 -4.74 -11.93 13.53
CA HIS A 149 -5.07 -13.28 13.96
C HIS A 149 -4.63 -13.55 15.40
N GLU A 150 -3.43 -13.10 15.78
CA GLU A 150 -2.92 -13.26 17.14
C GLU A 150 -3.74 -12.44 18.15
N ARG A 151 -4.04 -11.18 17.82
CA ARG A 151 -4.87 -10.32 18.66
C ARG A 151 -6.27 -10.92 18.83
N LYS A 152 -6.87 -11.42 17.75
CA LYS A 152 -8.20 -12.04 17.79
C LYS A 152 -8.18 -13.28 18.68
N LYS A 153 -7.17 -14.14 18.55
CA LYS A 153 -6.98 -15.31 19.42
C LYS A 153 -6.90 -14.91 20.89
N PHE A 154 -6.11 -13.89 21.22
CA PHE A 154 -5.98 -13.40 22.59
C PHE A 154 -7.30 -12.80 23.14
N GLN A 155 -8.10 -12.15 22.28
CA GLN A 155 -9.44 -11.67 22.66
C GLN A 155 -10.42 -12.83 22.93
N GLU A 156 -10.38 -13.88 22.10
CA GLU A 156 -11.19 -15.08 22.28
C GLU A 156 -10.83 -15.82 23.58
N GLU A 157 -9.54 -15.94 23.89
CA GLU A 157 -9.05 -16.53 25.14
C GLU A 157 -9.52 -15.74 26.36
N GLN A 158 -9.38 -14.40 26.35
CA GLN A 158 -9.90 -13.54 27.43
C GLN A 158 -11.41 -13.69 27.61
N ASN A 159 -12.18 -13.67 26.52
CA ASN A 159 -13.63 -13.83 26.58
C ASN A 159 -14.03 -15.20 27.15
N ARG A 160 -13.28 -16.25 26.81
CA ARG A 160 -13.48 -17.60 27.35
C ARG A 160 -13.25 -17.62 28.86
N GLU A 161 -12.12 -17.07 29.33
CA GLU A 161 -11.79 -17.05 30.76
C GLU A 161 -12.80 -16.23 31.57
N TRP A 162 -13.22 -15.06 31.07
CA TRP A 162 -14.28 -14.27 31.70
C TRP A 162 -15.61 -15.01 31.77
N SER A 163 -15.99 -15.71 30.70
CA SER A 163 -17.21 -16.50 30.68
C SER A 163 -17.17 -17.63 31.71
N LEU A 164 -16.04 -18.33 31.83
CA LEU A 164 -15.84 -19.38 32.83
C LEU A 164 -15.85 -18.84 34.26
N GLN A 165 -15.25 -17.67 34.50
CA GLN A 165 -15.31 -17.03 35.80
C GLN A 165 -16.75 -16.66 36.19
N GLN A 166 -17.51 -16.03 35.29
CA GLN A 166 -18.91 -15.69 35.54
C GLN A 166 -19.77 -16.92 35.81
N GLN A 167 -19.53 -18.04 35.10
CA GLN A 167 -20.22 -19.30 35.35
C GLN A 167 -19.93 -19.82 36.77
N ARG A 168 -18.67 -19.86 37.18
CA ARG A 168 -18.26 -20.29 38.53
C ARG A 168 -18.86 -19.40 39.62
N GLU A 169 -18.82 -18.08 39.45
CA GLU A 169 -19.41 -17.13 40.39
C GLU A 169 -20.93 -17.32 40.51
N ARG A 170 -21.61 -17.53 39.37
CA ARG A 170 -23.05 -17.81 39.34
C ARG A 170 -23.40 -19.14 40.03
N GLU A 171 -22.62 -20.19 39.80
CA GLU A 171 -22.82 -21.49 40.44
C GLU A 171 -22.59 -21.41 41.96
N SER A 172 -21.53 -20.72 42.38
CA SER A 172 -21.26 -20.43 43.79
C SER A 172 -22.40 -19.66 44.45
N ALA A 173 -22.85 -18.56 43.83
CA ALA A 173 -23.98 -17.77 44.33
C ALA A 173 -25.27 -18.60 44.45
N ARG A 174 -25.57 -19.46 43.47
CA ARG A 174 -26.72 -20.39 43.54
C ARG A 174 -26.57 -21.43 44.65
N ALA A 175 -25.36 -21.92 44.91
CA ALA A 175 -25.10 -22.84 46.02
C ALA A 175 -25.31 -22.14 47.37
N HIS A 176 -24.79 -20.92 47.53
CA HIS A 176 -25.01 -20.09 48.72
C HIS A 176 -26.51 -19.81 48.94
N GLN A 177 -27.23 -19.43 47.89
CA GLN A 177 -28.68 -19.21 47.96
C GLN A 177 -29.43 -20.47 48.41
N ARG A 178 -29.17 -21.63 47.79
CA ARG A 178 -29.81 -22.90 48.18
C ARG A 178 -29.49 -23.30 49.63
N CYS A 179 -28.26 -23.06 50.08
CA CYS A 179 -27.88 -23.30 51.47
C CYS A 179 -28.66 -22.39 52.43
N ALA A 180 -28.74 -21.10 52.13
CA ALA A 180 -29.51 -20.13 52.92
C ALA A 180 -31.01 -20.47 52.96
N GLU A 181 -31.61 -20.81 51.82
CA GLU A 181 -33.01 -21.26 51.72
C GLU A 181 -33.24 -22.54 52.53
N GLY A 182 -32.31 -23.51 52.47
CA GLY A 182 -32.37 -24.73 53.26
C GLY A 182 -32.28 -24.49 54.77
N LEU A 183 -31.41 -23.57 55.21
CA LEU A 183 -31.31 -23.15 56.61
C LEU A 183 -32.59 -22.43 57.07
N TYR A 184 -33.11 -21.52 56.26
CA TYR A 184 -34.37 -20.83 56.53
C TYR A 184 -35.53 -21.82 56.66
N PHE A 185 -35.65 -22.78 55.74
CA PHE A 185 -36.69 -23.81 55.78
C PHE A 185 -36.60 -24.67 57.05
N LYS A 186 -35.40 -25.14 57.42
CA LYS A 186 -35.19 -25.88 58.68
C LYS A 186 -35.59 -25.06 59.90
N THR A 187 -35.19 -23.79 59.96
CA THR A 187 -35.52 -22.88 61.06
C THR A 187 -37.04 -22.67 61.16
N ARG A 188 -37.71 -22.51 60.01
CA ARG A 188 -39.17 -22.39 59.96
C ARG A 188 -39.88 -23.65 60.46
N LEU A 189 -39.42 -24.84 60.07
CA LEU A 189 -39.97 -26.09 60.58
C LEU A 189 -39.81 -26.22 62.10
N GLN A 190 -38.65 -25.83 62.65
CA GLN A 190 -38.44 -25.80 64.10
C GLN A 190 -39.41 -24.83 64.81
N PHE A 191 -39.68 -23.66 64.21
CA PHE A 191 -40.70 -22.74 64.73
C PHE A 191 -42.11 -23.33 64.68
N ASP A 192 -42.48 -24.04 63.61
CA ASP A 192 -43.78 -24.68 63.50
C ASP A 192 -43.94 -25.82 64.53
N GLU A 193 -42.88 -26.62 64.77
CA GLU A 193 -42.86 -27.68 65.78
C GLU A 193 -42.96 -27.13 67.20
N THR A 194 -42.18 -26.09 67.51
CA THR A 194 -42.22 -25.43 68.83
C THR A 194 -43.57 -24.75 69.06
N ALA A 195 -44.17 -24.13 68.05
CA ALA A 195 -45.52 -23.56 68.13
C ALA A 195 -46.58 -24.64 68.42
N LYS A 196 -46.53 -25.79 67.73
CA LYS A 196 -47.41 -26.93 68.02
C LYS A 196 -47.23 -27.44 69.44
N HIS A 197 -45.99 -27.55 69.92
CA HIS A 197 -45.71 -27.98 71.28
C HIS A 197 -46.29 -27.00 72.32
N LEU A 198 -46.07 -25.70 72.14
CA LEU A 198 -46.63 -24.65 73.01
C LEU A 198 -48.16 -24.66 73.00
N GLN A 199 -48.79 -24.85 71.84
CA GLN A 199 -50.24 -24.96 71.72
C GLN A 199 -50.78 -26.19 72.47
N ASN A 200 -50.09 -27.33 72.37
CA ASN A 200 -50.46 -28.54 73.09
C ASN A 200 -50.33 -28.34 74.61
N LEU A 201 -49.24 -27.75 75.09
CA LEU A 201 -49.05 -27.41 76.50
C LEU A 201 -50.13 -26.44 76.99
N GLU A 202 -50.43 -25.39 76.24
CA GLU A 202 -51.50 -24.45 76.56
C GLU A 202 -52.86 -25.15 76.64
N SER A 203 -53.17 -26.04 75.69
CA SER A 203 -54.42 -26.80 75.71
C SER A 203 -54.50 -27.73 76.93
N ALA A 204 -53.39 -28.35 77.33
CA ALA A 204 -53.31 -29.24 78.48
C ALA A 204 -53.46 -28.46 79.79
N THR A 205 -52.79 -27.31 79.94
CA THR A 205 -52.94 -26.44 81.11
C THR A 205 -54.35 -25.88 81.21
N ARG A 206 -54.96 -25.42 80.10
CA ARG A 206 -56.37 -25.02 80.07
C ARG A 206 -57.30 -26.14 80.54
N LYS A 207 -57.12 -27.37 80.04
CA LYS A 207 -57.89 -28.53 80.50
C LYS A 207 -57.69 -28.83 81.99
N ALA A 208 -56.45 -28.77 82.49
CA ALA A 208 -56.13 -28.99 83.89
C ALA A 208 -56.76 -27.91 84.79
N VAL A 209 -56.69 -26.64 84.39
CA VAL A 209 -57.35 -25.52 85.07
C VAL A 209 -58.86 -25.71 85.07
N CYS A 210 -59.47 -26.04 83.93
CA CYS A 210 -60.92 -26.32 83.87
C CYS A 210 -61.32 -27.50 84.76
N ALA A 211 -60.50 -28.57 84.83
CA ALA A 211 -60.75 -29.72 85.70
C ALA A 211 -60.63 -29.34 87.19
N ALA A 212 -59.59 -28.59 87.57
CA ALA A 212 -59.41 -28.09 88.94
C ALA A 212 -60.54 -27.14 89.36
N VAL A 213 -60.97 -26.23 88.48
CA VAL A 213 -62.13 -25.35 88.72
C VAL A 213 -63.42 -26.16 88.83
N LYS A 214 -63.62 -27.18 87.99
CA LYS A 214 -64.78 -28.07 88.08
C LYS A 214 -64.81 -28.83 89.41
N GLU A 215 -63.67 -29.32 89.88
CA GLU A 215 -63.57 -30.02 91.16
C GLU A 215 -63.75 -29.07 92.34
N PHE A 216 -63.17 -27.87 92.29
CA PHE A 216 -63.43 -26.81 93.27
C PHE A 216 -64.92 -26.46 93.34
N ASN A 217 -65.59 -26.31 92.20
CA ASN A 217 -67.03 -26.03 92.15
C ASN A 217 -67.86 -27.20 92.73
N ARG A 218 -67.47 -28.46 92.47
CA ARG A 218 -68.11 -29.64 93.09
C ARG A 218 -67.93 -29.69 94.61
N ASN A 219 -66.73 -29.35 95.08
CA ASN A 219 -66.45 -29.28 96.52
C ASN A 219 -67.23 -28.14 97.18
N GLN A 220 -67.32 -26.97 96.53
CA GLN A 220 -68.20 -25.88 96.98
C GLN A 220 -69.68 -26.29 97.00
N ASP A 221 -70.18 -26.94 95.95
CA ASP A 221 -71.57 -27.43 95.91
C ASP A 221 -71.84 -28.43 97.05
N SER A 222 -70.94 -29.40 97.26
CA SER A 222 -71.07 -30.37 98.37
C SER A 222 -70.96 -29.74 99.76
N ASP A 223 -70.11 -28.71 99.95
CA ASP A 223 -70.08 -27.90 101.17
C ASP A 223 -71.39 -27.11 101.37
N ILE A 224 -71.99 -26.58 100.29
CA ILE A 224 -73.31 -25.93 100.30
C ILE A 224 -74.40 -26.93 100.70
N TYR A 225 -74.29 -28.20 100.30
CA TYR A 225 -75.24 -29.26 100.67
C TYR A 225 -75.07 -29.78 102.11
N LEU A 226 -73.84 -29.79 102.67
CA LEU A 226 -73.55 -30.27 104.03
C LEU A 226 -73.74 -29.21 105.13
N ASN A 227 -73.57 -27.92 104.80
CA ASN A 227 -73.75 -26.80 105.73
C ASN A 227 -74.83 -25.85 105.21
N GLY A 228 -76.10 -26.24 105.34
CA GLY A 228 -77.22 -25.40 104.91
C GLY A 228 -77.40 -24.16 105.80
N HIS A 229 -77.28 -22.97 105.23
CA HIS A 229 -78.11 -21.80 105.57
C HIS A 229 -78.14 -20.76 104.42
N PRO A 230 -79.26 -20.02 104.25
CA PRO A 230 -79.62 -19.34 103.00
C PRO A 230 -79.32 -17.83 103.01
N ALA A 231 -79.43 -17.24 101.81
CA ALA A 231 -79.39 -15.81 101.48
C ALA A 231 -77.97 -15.20 101.50
N LEU A 232 -77.53 -14.48 100.46
CA LEU A 232 -78.19 -13.27 99.97
C LEU A 232 -78.00 -13.07 98.46
N LEU A 233 -79.15 -12.94 97.78
CA LEU A 233 -79.34 -12.30 96.49
C LEU A 233 -78.79 -10.87 96.47
N TRP A 234 -77.80 -10.60 95.61
CA TRP A 234 -77.56 -9.29 94.99
C TRP A 234 -77.01 -9.55 93.56
N HIS A 235 -77.88 -9.72 92.57
CA HIS A 235 -78.46 -8.71 91.66
C HIS A 235 -77.78 -8.74 90.26
N PRO A 236 -78.43 -9.29 89.21
CA PRO A 236 -77.82 -9.54 87.89
C PRO A 236 -77.46 -8.28 87.07
N VAL A 237 -77.79 -7.09 87.57
CA VAL A 237 -77.50 -5.80 86.88
C VAL A 237 -76.06 -5.34 87.13
N LEU A 238 -75.45 -5.68 88.27
CA LEU A 238 -74.06 -5.28 88.60
C LEU A 238 -73.00 -6.14 87.89
N VAL A 239 -73.29 -7.43 87.64
CA VAL A 239 -72.40 -8.33 86.89
C VAL A 239 -72.35 -7.95 85.40
N SER A 240 -73.47 -7.47 84.83
CA SER A 240 -73.53 -7.00 83.44
C SER A 240 -72.75 -5.69 83.23
N LEU A 241 -72.79 -4.76 84.20
CA LEU A 241 -72.01 -3.51 84.17
C LEU A 241 -70.50 -3.74 84.34
N LEU A 242 -70.09 -4.70 85.18
CA LEU A 242 -68.68 -5.10 85.30
C LEU A 242 -68.16 -5.84 84.06
N CYS A 243 -69.02 -6.63 83.39
CA CYS A 243 -68.68 -7.28 82.13
C CYS A 243 -68.46 -6.25 81.01
N HIS A 244 -69.34 -5.25 80.88
CA HIS A 244 -69.17 -4.18 79.90
C HIS A 244 -68.00 -3.22 80.22
N LEU A 245 -67.65 -3.00 81.49
CA LEU A 245 -66.42 -2.27 81.86
C LEU A 245 -65.15 -3.06 81.50
N SER A 246 -65.19 -4.39 81.54
CA SER A 246 -64.06 -5.24 81.10
C SER A 246 -63.89 -5.29 79.58
N GLU A 247 -64.99 -5.27 78.81
CA GLU A 247 -64.96 -5.18 77.35
C GLU A 247 -64.44 -3.80 76.87
N LEU A 248 -64.76 -2.72 77.58
CA LEU A 248 -64.24 -1.37 77.29
C LEU A 248 -62.73 -1.25 77.57
N ILE A 249 -62.19 -2.01 78.53
CA ILE A 249 -60.73 -2.07 78.79
C ILE A 249 -60.01 -2.93 77.73
N LEU A 250 -60.65 -3.98 77.21
CA LEU A 250 -60.09 -4.84 76.16
C LEU A 250 -60.09 -4.18 74.76
N ILE A 251 -61.06 -3.30 74.47
CA ILE A 251 -61.11 -2.53 73.22
C ILE A 251 -60.05 -1.42 73.20
N LYS A 252 -59.72 -0.82 74.35
CA LYS A 252 -58.70 0.24 74.44
C LYS A 252 -57.26 -0.29 74.36
N THR A 253 -57.00 -1.54 74.77
CA THR A 253 -55.68 -2.19 74.60
C THR A 253 -55.46 -2.76 73.18
N ARG A 254 -56.51 -3.17 72.47
CA ARG A 254 -56.43 -3.57 71.04
C ARG A 254 -56.09 -2.42 70.09
N SER A 255 -56.55 -1.20 70.41
CA SER A 255 -56.23 0.04 69.67
C SER A 255 -54.74 0.40 69.73
N TRP A 256 -54.04 0.09 70.84
CA TRP A 256 -52.60 0.36 70.99
C TRP A 256 -51.69 -0.65 70.27
N HIS A 257 -52.18 -1.87 69.98
CA HIS A 257 -51.43 -2.85 69.19
C HIS A 257 -51.52 -2.60 67.67
N SER A 258 -52.60 -1.98 67.18
CA SER A 258 -52.75 -1.61 65.76
C SER A 258 -51.75 -0.52 65.33
N LEU A 259 -51.53 0.50 66.18
CA LEU A 259 -50.57 1.60 65.92
C LEU A 259 -49.09 1.15 66.02
N ARG A 260 -48.78 0.16 66.86
CA ARG A 260 -47.43 -0.42 66.96
C ARG A 260 -47.06 -1.27 65.74
N ALA A 261 -48.04 -1.95 65.14
CA ALA A 261 -47.84 -2.71 63.90
C ALA A 261 -47.62 -1.80 62.67
N THR A 262 -48.20 -0.61 62.65
CA THR A 262 -47.98 0.39 61.58
C THR A 262 -46.65 1.12 61.72
N ILE A 263 -46.17 1.38 62.94
CA ILE A 263 -44.86 2.04 63.17
C ILE A 263 -43.67 1.10 62.93
N ILE A 264 -43.82 -0.21 63.19
CA ILE A 264 -42.76 -1.21 62.89
C ILE A 264 -42.67 -1.48 61.38
N MET A 265 -43.78 -1.39 60.64
CA MET A 265 -43.77 -1.45 59.17
C MET A 265 -43.24 -0.18 58.49
N LEU A 266 -43.10 0.95 59.21
CA LEU A 266 -42.59 2.21 58.67
C LEU A 266 -41.09 2.45 58.94
N MET A 267 -40.42 1.61 59.76
CA MET A 267 -39.04 1.82 60.22
C MET A 267 -38.03 0.76 59.76
N ILE A 268 -38.43 -0.19 58.91
CA ILE A 268 -37.50 -1.05 58.16
C ILE A 268 -37.47 -0.52 56.72
N GLY A 269 -36.29 0.02 56.34
CA GLY A 269 -36.04 0.91 55.20
C GLY A 269 -36.60 0.47 53.85
N ALA A 270 -37.14 1.40 53.05
CA ALA A 270 -36.47 2.45 52.26
C ALA A 270 -36.15 1.95 50.81
N PRO A 271 -35.67 2.79 49.88
CA PRO A 271 -36.48 3.31 48.77
C PRO A 271 -35.93 2.93 47.38
N ASP A 272 -36.79 2.62 46.41
CA ASP A 272 -36.39 2.56 45.00
C ASP A 272 -37.11 3.65 44.19
N THR A 273 -36.42 4.77 44.04
CA THR A 273 -36.63 5.72 42.96
C THR A 273 -36.00 5.18 41.67
N SER A 274 -36.76 4.50 40.82
CA SER A 274 -36.38 4.29 39.42
C SER A 274 -37.57 3.89 38.53
N LEU A 275 -38.54 4.78 38.36
CA LEU A 275 -39.51 4.71 37.25
C LEU A 275 -39.81 6.10 36.69
N LEU A 276 -38.78 6.86 36.32
CA LEU A 276 -38.92 8.02 35.42
C LEU A 276 -37.63 8.22 34.61
N SER A 277 -37.46 7.44 33.53
CA SER A 277 -36.72 7.86 32.33
C SER A 277 -36.78 6.76 31.25
N LYS A 278 -37.94 6.62 30.60
CA LYS A 278 -38.00 6.21 29.19
C LYS A 278 -38.72 7.33 28.47
N LEU A 279 -38.06 7.87 27.44
CA LEU A 279 -38.48 8.87 26.44
C LEU A 279 -37.63 10.16 26.47
N CYS A 280 -36.41 10.07 25.95
CA CYS A 280 -35.95 10.99 24.91
C CYS A 280 -34.66 10.46 24.30
N GLY A 281 -34.69 10.16 23.00
CA GLY A 281 -33.47 10.07 22.23
C GLY A 281 -32.93 11.48 21.97
N THR A 282 -31.61 11.62 21.93
CA THR A 282 -30.89 12.29 20.82
C THR A 282 -29.39 12.22 21.08
N SER A 283 -28.69 12.08 19.96
CA SER A 283 -27.26 12.17 19.73
C SER A 283 -26.52 13.23 20.56
N SER A 284 -25.32 12.89 21.03
CA SER A 284 -24.09 13.62 20.67
C SER A 284 -22.84 12.88 21.12
N GLN A 285 -21.88 12.79 20.20
CA GLN A 285 -20.48 12.46 20.44
C GLN A 285 -19.89 13.46 21.46
N THR A 286 -19.00 12.99 22.34
CA THR A 286 -17.70 13.64 22.60
C THR A 286 -16.87 12.82 23.59
N LEU A 287 -15.63 12.57 23.17
CA LEU A 287 -14.52 12.04 23.96
C LEU A 287 -14.29 12.89 25.22
N HIS A 288 -13.98 12.25 26.35
CA HIS A 288 -12.89 12.74 27.21
C HIS A 288 -12.32 11.62 28.10
N LEU A 289 -11.00 11.48 27.95
CA LEU A 289 -10.07 10.63 28.67
C LEU A 289 -10.13 10.83 30.19
N ARG A 290 -9.94 9.74 30.95
CA ARG A 290 -9.40 9.81 32.31
C ARG A 290 -8.47 8.62 32.60
N PRO A 291 -7.52 8.81 33.52
CA PRO A 291 -6.14 8.38 33.34
C PRO A 291 -5.82 7.07 34.03
N PHE A 292 -4.84 6.39 33.45
CA PHE A 292 -4.06 5.33 34.08
C PHE A 292 -3.40 5.85 35.36
N ALA A 293 -3.55 5.11 36.47
CA ALA A 293 -2.68 5.21 37.63
C ALA A 293 -2.03 3.83 37.86
N PRO A 294 -0.70 3.77 38.08
CA PRO A 294 0.06 2.52 38.09
C PRO A 294 -0.02 1.78 39.43
N PRO A 295 0.21 0.45 39.47
CA PRO A 295 0.38 -0.28 40.72
C PRO A 295 1.78 -0.04 41.29
N VAL A 296 1.87 0.39 42.55
CA VAL A 296 3.12 0.41 43.32
C VAL A 296 3.33 -0.99 43.93
N PRO A 297 4.55 -1.55 43.87
CA PRO A 297 4.88 -2.84 44.47
C PRO A 297 5.47 -2.68 45.88
N SER A 298 5.16 -3.61 46.79
CA SER A 298 5.98 -3.86 47.98
C SER A 298 5.67 -5.28 48.48
N LEU A 299 6.56 -6.24 48.27
CA LEU A 299 7.73 -6.59 49.11
C LEU A 299 7.41 -7.77 50.02
N ALA A 300 7.66 -8.97 49.52
CA ALA A 300 8.00 -10.14 50.33
C ALA A 300 8.80 -11.12 49.48
N LEU A 301 10.08 -10.82 49.25
CA LEU A 301 11.11 -11.83 48.94
C LEU A 301 12.46 -11.27 49.36
N LEU A 302 12.85 -11.61 50.58
CA LEU A 302 14.22 -11.50 51.07
C LEU A 302 14.55 -12.84 51.71
N GLN A 303 15.03 -13.77 50.88
CA GLN A 303 15.85 -14.90 51.32
C GLN A 303 16.61 -15.49 50.12
N ALA A 304 17.93 -15.54 50.30
CA ALA A 304 18.95 -16.24 49.53
C ALA A 304 19.62 -15.49 48.35
N LEU A 305 20.89 -15.18 48.60
CA LEU A 305 22.02 -14.84 47.70
C LEU A 305 22.10 -13.41 47.18
#